data_AF-A0AAE3ET02-F1
#
_entry.id   AF-A0AAE3ET02-F1
#
_cell.length_a   1.000
_cell.length_b   1.000
_cell.length_c   1.000
_cell.angle_alpha   90.00
_cell.angle_beta   90.00
_cell.angle_gamma   90.00
#
_symmetry.space_group_name_H-M   'P 1'
#
loop_
_entity.id
_entity.type
_entity.pdbx_description
1 polymer ?
#
loop_
_entity_poly.entity_id
_entity_poly.type
_entity_poly.pdbx_seq_one_letter_code
_entity_poly.pdbx_strand_id
1 'polypeptide(L)'
;MKKTNASAKSKELNSVLSSHFKGKINLAKIKLISHFIIALCKVQTVTFKKLANTFESSVDSKSSLRRIQRFIADYSLDAAIIARLIFNLLPRKNN
;
A
#
# COMPACT_ATOMS: atom_id res chain seq x y z
N MET A 1 3.67 -14.44 22.15
CA MET A 1 3.43 -13.58 20.96
C MET A 1 4.46 -13.92 19.89
N LYS A 2 4.08 -14.57 18.77
CA LYS A 2 5.05 -14.93 17.70
C LYS A 2 5.61 -13.64 17.10
N LYS A 3 6.94 -13.47 17.10
CA LYS A 3 7.60 -12.34 16.43
C LYS A 3 7.47 -12.53 14.91
N THR A 4 6.47 -11.90 14.32
CA THR A 4 6.26 -11.91 12.86
C THR A 4 7.18 -10.89 12.21
N ASN A 5 8.08 -11.35 11.33
CA ASN A 5 9.03 -10.49 10.61
C ASN A 5 8.31 -9.50 9.66
N ALA A 6 8.98 -8.41 9.29
CA ALA A 6 8.41 -7.36 8.43
C ALA A 6 7.95 -7.91 7.05
N SER A 7 8.67 -8.88 6.50
CA SER A 7 8.31 -9.57 5.26
C SER A 7 6.95 -10.25 5.33
N ALA A 8 6.63 -10.94 6.44
CA ALA A 8 5.34 -11.60 6.63
C ALA A 8 4.17 -10.60 6.71
N LYS A 9 4.36 -9.46 7.38
CA LYS A 9 3.34 -8.38 7.42
C LYS A 9 3.04 -7.81 6.03
N SER A 10 4.07 -7.63 5.20
CA SER A 10 3.90 -7.13 3.83
C SER A 10 3.11 -8.12 2.95
N LYS A 11 3.34 -9.43 3.13
CA LYS A 11 2.60 -10.48 2.41
C LYS A 11 1.14 -10.55 2.85
N GLU A 12 0.88 -10.44 4.14
CA GLU A 12 -0.48 -10.43 4.69
C GLU A 12 -1.27 -9.22 4.18
N LEU A 13 -0.72 -8.01 4.28
CA LEU A 13 -1.36 -6.81 3.75
C LEU A 13 -1.62 -6.92 2.24
N ASN A 14 -0.65 -7.42 1.47
CA ASN A 14 -0.85 -7.67 0.04
C ASN A 14 -2.02 -8.63 -0.22
N SER A 15 -2.17 -9.69 0.58
CA SER A 15 -3.26 -10.65 0.45
C SER A 15 -4.62 -9.98 0.70
N VAL A 16 -4.73 -9.21 1.79
CA VAL A 16 -5.96 -8.47 2.15
C VAL A 16 -6.31 -7.46 1.06
N LEU A 17 -5.38 -6.62 0.62
CA LEU A 17 -5.66 -5.63 -0.44
C LEU A 17 -6.00 -6.31 -1.76
N SER A 18 -5.37 -7.45 -2.07
CA SER A 18 -5.66 -8.22 -3.29
C SER A 18 -7.07 -8.79 -3.27
N SER A 19 -7.60 -9.21 -2.12
CA SER A 19 -8.98 -9.70 -2.04
C SER A 19 -10.01 -8.59 -2.28
N HIS A 20 -9.77 -7.38 -1.75
CA HIS A 20 -10.67 -6.24 -1.94
C HIS A 20 -10.61 -5.63 -3.35
N PHE A 21 -9.43 -5.64 -3.97
CA PHE A 21 -9.19 -5.01 -5.27
C PHE A 21 -9.08 -5.98 -6.45
N LYS A 22 -9.34 -7.29 -6.23
CA LYS A 22 -9.27 -8.32 -7.27
C LYS A 22 -10.09 -7.91 -8.50
N GLY A 23 -9.46 -7.92 -9.67
CA GLY A 23 -10.09 -7.57 -10.95
C GLY A 23 -10.37 -6.07 -11.15
N LYS A 24 -10.10 -5.22 -10.14
CA LYS A 24 -10.32 -3.77 -10.21
C LYS A 24 -9.02 -2.97 -10.33
N ILE A 25 -7.96 -3.45 -9.69
CA ILE A 25 -6.63 -2.83 -9.73
C ILE A 25 -5.60 -3.88 -10.16
N ASN A 26 -4.66 -3.48 -11.02
CA ASN A 26 -3.56 -4.36 -11.42
C ASN A 26 -2.69 -4.77 -10.21
N LEU A 27 -2.26 -6.03 -10.18
CA LEU A 27 -1.51 -6.59 -9.06
C LEU A 27 -0.23 -5.80 -8.71
N ALA A 28 0.49 -5.27 -9.69
CA ALA A 28 1.69 -4.46 -9.44
C ALA A 28 1.35 -3.17 -8.68
N LYS A 29 0.21 -2.55 -8.99
CA LYS A 29 -0.28 -1.34 -8.31
C LYS A 29 -0.77 -1.67 -6.90
N ILE A 30 -1.44 -2.81 -6.70
CA ILE A 30 -1.82 -3.29 -5.36
C ILE A 30 -0.59 -3.47 -4.48
N LYS A 31 0.46 -4.13 -5.02
CA LYS A 31 1.74 -4.29 -4.31
C LYS A 31 2.35 -2.94 -3.95
N LEU A 32 2.33 -1.97 -4.86
CA LEU A 32 2.84 -0.63 -4.60
C LEU A 32 2.03 0.08 -3.49
N ILE A 33 0.70 0.01 -3.52
CA ILE A 33 -0.17 0.58 -2.47
C ILE A 33 0.16 -0.04 -1.10
N SER A 34 0.37 -1.35 -1.04
CA SER A 34 0.79 -2.03 0.20
C SER A 34 2.11 -1.47 0.75
N HIS A 35 3.12 -1.27 -0.12
CA HIS A 35 4.39 -0.65 0.28
C HIS A 35 4.19 0.79 0.77
N PHE A 36 3.31 1.57 0.11
CA PHE A 36 2.96 2.91 0.57
C PHE A 36 2.34 2.90 1.98
N ILE A 37 1.35 2.05 2.24
CA ILE A 37 0.69 1.97 3.55
C ILE A 37 1.72 1.64 4.64
N ILE A 38 2.58 0.64 4.40
CA ILE A 38 3.62 0.25 5.36
C ILE A 38 4.62 1.38 5.59
N ALA A 39 5.09 2.03 4.52
CA ALA A 39 6.02 3.15 4.60
C ALA A 39 5.40 4.33 5.35
N LEU A 40 4.15 4.70 5.03
CA LEU A 40 3.42 5.78 5.70
C LEU A 40 3.28 5.50 7.20
N CYS A 41 2.93 4.27 7.59
CA CYS A 41 2.87 3.87 9.00
C CYS A 41 4.25 3.93 9.69
N LYS A 42 5.35 3.69 8.97
CA LYS A 42 6.71 3.66 9.51
C LYS A 42 7.33 5.06 9.66
N VAL A 43 7.16 5.94 8.66
CA VAL A 43 7.78 7.27 8.65
C VAL A 43 6.85 8.40 9.05
N GLN A 44 5.53 8.15 9.10
CA GLN A 44 4.50 9.11 9.51
C GLN A 44 4.57 10.44 8.74
N THR A 45 4.97 10.39 7.47
CA THR A 45 5.11 11.56 6.61
C THR A 45 4.87 11.19 5.16
N VAL A 46 4.37 12.16 4.39
CA VAL A 46 4.02 12.00 2.97
C VAL A 46 5.18 12.35 2.03
N THR A 47 6.35 12.73 2.54
CA THR A 47 7.50 13.09 1.71
C THR A 47 8.00 11.89 0.87
N PHE A 48 7.89 11.97 -0.45
CA PHE A 48 8.25 10.87 -1.37
C PHE A 48 9.67 10.35 -1.18
N LYS A 49 10.66 11.22 -0.92
CA LYS A 49 12.04 10.81 -0.64
C LYS A 49 12.14 9.95 0.63
N LYS A 50 11.42 10.33 1.68
CA LYS A 50 11.38 9.57 2.94
C LYS A 50 10.67 8.22 2.73
N LEU A 51 9.57 8.21 1.99
CA LEU A 51 8.86 6.98 1.63
C LEU A 51 9.74 6.02 0.82
N ALA A 52 10.39 6.52 -0.24
CA ALA A 52 11.27 5.73 -1.10
C ALA A 52 12.41 5.05 -0.35
N ASN A 53 12.99 5.74 0.65
CA ASN A 53 14.06 5.19 1.48
C ASN A 53 13.60 4.08 2.43
N THR A 54 12.29 3.93 2.65
CA THR A 54 11.74 2.92 3.55
C THR A 54 11.19 1.69 2.85
N PHE A 55 11.15 1.67 1.52
CA PHE A 55 10.76 0.49 0.79
C PHE A 55 11.84 -0.58 0.97
N GLU A 56 11.47 -1.68 1.63
CA GLU A 56 12.33 -2.85 1.86
C GLU A 56 12.48 -3.63 0.54
N SER A 57 13.27 -3.09 -0.38
CA SER A 57 13.56 -3.67 -1.69
C SER A 57 15.06 -3.62 -1.97
N SER A 58 15.58 -4.56 -2.76
CA SER A 58 16.96 -4.53 -3.26
C SER A 58 17.21 -3.44 -4.31
N VAL A 59 16.23 -2.57 -4.55
CA VAL A 59 16.26 -1.55 -5.60
C VAL A 59 16.76 -0.23 -5.01
N ASP A 60 17.58 0.48 -5.79
CA ASP A 60 18.08 1.80 -5.42
C ASP A 60 16.94 2.78 -5.06
N SER A 61 17.16 3.54 -4.00
CA SER A 61 16.19 4.52 -3.46
C SER A 61 15.74 5.56 -4.50
N LYS A 62 16.61 5.99 -5.43
CA LYS A 62 16.23 6.93 -6.49
C LYS A 62 15.28 6.28 -7.49
N SER A 63 15.46 4.99 -7.77
CA SER A 63 14.53 4.23 -8.62
C SER A 63 13.16 4.11 -7.96
N SER A 64 13.11 3.85 -6.64
CA SER A 64 11.86 3.86 -5.87
C SER A 64 11.19 5.23 -5.87
N LEU A 65 11.95 6.32 -5.72
CA LEU A 65 11.44 7.68 -5.81
C LEU A 65 10.80 7.96 -7.17
N ARG A 66 11.46 7.59 -8.28
CA ARG A 66 10.91 7.76 -9.63
C ARG A 66 9.62 6.97 -9.82
N ARG A 67 9.53 5.75 -9.27
CA ARG A 67 8.30 4.93 -9.32
C ARG A 67 7.16 5.58 -8.55
N ILE A 68 7.43 6.13 -7.37
CA ILE A 68 6.44 6.89 -6.58
C ILE A 68 5.94 8.10 -7.37
N GLN A 69 6.85 8.90 -7.93
CA GLN A 69 6.49 10.09 -8.70
C GLN A 69 5.62 9.74 -9.90
N ARG A 70 6.01 8.74 -10.70
CA ARG A 70 5.21 8.27 -11.84
C ARG A 70 3.85 7.73 -11.41
N PHE A 71 3.80 6.94 -10.34
CA PHE A 71 2.53 6.42 -9.85
C PHE A 71 1.58 7.56 -9.47
N ILE A 72 2.04 8.56 -8.72
CA ILE A 72 1.18 9.69 -8.32
C ILE A 72 0.80 10.58 -9.52
N ALA A 73 1.69 10.75 -10.50
CA ALA A 73 1.41 11.57 -11.68
C ALA A 73 0.44 10.88 -12.66
N ASP A 74 0.62 9.59 -12.90
CA ASP A 74 0.00 8.88 -14.03
C ASP A 74 -1.18 8.00 -13.60
N TYR A 75 -1.30 7.65 -12.32
CA TYR A 75 -2.35 6.77 -11.82
C TYR A 75 -3.45 7.51 -11.08
N SER A 76 -4.62 7.57 -11.71
CA SER A 76 -5.85 7.95 -11.04
C SER A 76 -6.38 6.78 -10.22
N LEU A 77 -6.38 6.94 -8.89
CA LEU A 77 -6.95 5.98 -7.97
C LEU A 77 -8.45 6.27 -7.80
N ASP A 78 -9.28 5.34 -8.27
CA ASP A 78 -10.75 5.48 -8.20
C ASP A 78 -11.24 5.58 -6.74
N ALA A 79 -11.76 6.76 -6.40
CA ALA A 79 -12.29 7.07 -5.07
C ALA A 79 -13.44 6.14 -4.66
N ALA A 80 -14.28 5.68 -5.60
CA ALA A 80 -15.39 4.77 -5.30
C ALA A 80 -14.89 3.37 -4.93
N ILE A 81 -13.75 2.93 -5.47
CA ILE A 81 -13.10 1.68 -5.07
C ILE A 81 -12.53 1.82 -3.65
N ILE A 82 -11.89 2.95 -3.35
CA ILE A 82 -11.33 3.22 -2.02
C ILE A 82 -12.42 3.38 -0.95
N ALA A 83 -13.50 4.10 -1.26
CA ALA A 83 -14.63 4.25 -0.35
C ALA A 83 -15.21 2.88 0.02
N ARG A 84 -15.44 1.99 -0.96
CA ARG A 84 -15.90 0.61 -0.69
C ARG A 84 -14.95 -0.17 0.21
N LEU A 85 -13.63 -0.02 0.04
CA LEU A 85 -12.68 -0.63 0.98
C LEU A 85 -12.91 -0.09 2.40
N ILE A 86 -12.92 1.24 2.56
CA ILE A 86 -13.10 1.89 3.88
C ILE A 86 -14.40 1.43 4.54
N PHE A 87 -15.52 1.46 3.82
CA PHE A 87 -16.81 1.01 4.35
C PHE A 87 -16.82 -0.46 4.76
N ASN A 88 -16.11 -1.34 4.05
CA ASN A 88 -15.97 -2.74 4.45
C ASN A 88 -15.09 -2.94 5.69
N LEU A 89 -14.27 -1.96 6.06
CA LEU A 89 -13.44 -1.98 7.26
C LEU A 89 -14.15 -1.37 8.48
N LEU A 90 -15.27 -0.66 8.28
CA LEU A 90 -16.07 -0.14 9.39
C LEU A 90 -16.74 -1.30 10.14
N PRO A 91 -16.83 -1.23 11.47
CA PRO A 91 -17.52 -2.24 12.25
C PRO A 91 -19.00 -2.30 11.82
N ARG A 92 -19.52 -3.52 11.64
CA ARG A 92 -20.97 -3.69 11.46
C ARG A 92 -21.66 -3.22 12.73
N LYS A 93 -22.63 -2.33 12.58
CA LYS A 93 -23.57 -2.04 13.65
C LYS A 93 -24.40 -3.30 13.85
N ASN A 94 -24.15 -4.01 14.95
CA ASN A 94 -25.06 -5.05 15.41
C ASN A 94 -26.30 -4.31 15.89
N ASN A 95 -27.45 -4.55 15.26
CA ASN A 95 -28.74 -4.11 15.77
C ASN A 95 -29.12 -4.94 16.98
#